data_AF-A0A833W9K1-F1
#
_entry.id   AF-A0A833W9K1-F1
#
_cell.length_a   1.000
_cell.length_b   1.000
_cell.length_c   1.000
_cell.angle_alpha   90.00
_cell.angle_beta   90.00
_cell.angle_gamma   90.00
#
_symmetry.space_group_name_H-M   'P 1'
#
loop_
_entity.id
_entity.type
_entity.pdbx_description
1 polymer ?
#
loop_
_entity_poly.entity_id
_entity_poly.type
_entity_poly.pdbx_seq_one_letter_code
_entity_poly.pdbx_strand_id
1 'polypeptide(L)'
;MVSPPSSFINAIDTMLSARRTPDPLQFDINSYLSKSGVKKGKCRVCRRDVPWVRERVISHKVSNNCEGISENENGLFMDLKHLRAGRVVVSVGTKRAEAHVRPASA
;
A
#
# COMPACT_ATOMS: atom_id res chain seq x y z
N MET A 1 -23.07 40.24 -18.94
CA MET A 1 -22.36 39.27 -18.08
C MET A 1 -20.96 39.12 -18.67
N VAL A 2 -19.91 39.57 -17.97
CA VAL A 2 -18.54 39.59 -18.50
C VAL A 2 -17.82 38.35 -17.99
N SER A 3 -17.49 37.41 -18.89
CA SER A 3 -16.74 36.21 -18.54
C SER A 3 -15.30 36.59 -18.17
N PRO A 4 -14.73 36.04 -17.08
CA PRO A 4 -13.35 36.35 -16.70
C PRO A 4 -12.36 35.77 -17.73
N PRO A 5 -11.23 36.46 -17.97
CA PRO A 5 -10.20 35.97 -18.90
C PRO A 5 -9.57 34.68 -18.37
N SER A 6 -9.36 33.72 -19.27
CA SER A 6 -8.86 32.35 -18.99
C SER A 6 -7.58 32.31 -18.15
N SER A 7 -6.74 33.34 -18.21
CA SER A 7 -5.51 33.47 -17.41
C SER A 7 -5.76 33.64 -15.91
N PHE A 8 -6.88 34.24 -15.52
CA PHE A 8 -7.23 34.42 -14.11
C PHE A 8 -7.62 33.10 -13.45
N ILE A 9 -8.34 32.23 -14.17
CA ILE A 9 -8.72 30.90 -13.70
C ILE A 9 -7.47 30.05 -13.45
N ASN A 10 -6.50 30.10 -14.38
CA ASN A 10 -5.23 29.38 -14.21
C ASN A 10 -4.40 29.88 -13.01
N ALA A 11 -4.41 31.19 -12.74
CA ALA A 11 -3.71 31.76 -11.59
C ALA A 11 -4.36 31.35 -10.26
N ILE A 12 -5.70 31.36 -10.18
CA ILE A 12 -6.45 30.92 -9.00
C ILE A 12 -6.22 29.42 -8.75
N ASP A 13 -6.26 28.59 -9.79
CA ASP A 13 -6.02 27.14 -9.68
C ASP A 13 -4.59 26.83 -9.21
N THR A 14 -3.62 27.60 -9.69
CA THR A 14 -2.21 27.52 -9.26
C THR A 14 -2.05 27.88 -7.77
N MET A 15 -2.72 28.93 -7.29
CA MET A 15 -2.68 29.32 -5.88
C MET A 15 -3.42 28.33 -4.96
N LEU A 16 -4.53 27.75 -5.42
CA LEU A 16 -5.28 26.72 -4.69
C LEU A 16 -4.49 25.41 -4.61
N SER A 17 -3.79 25.03 -5.67
CA SER A 17 -2.93 23.85 -5.72
C SER A 17 -1.71 23.98 -4.80
N ALA A 18 -1.12 25.17 -4.69
CA ALA A 18 0.00 25.42 -3.79
C ALA A 18 -0.37 25.34 -2.28
N ARG A 19 -1.66 25.52 -1.95
CA ARG A 19 -2.17 25.41 -0.56
C ARG A 19 -2.57 23.99 -0.16
N ARG A 20 -2.59 23.04 -1.09
CA ARG A 20 -2.79 21.63 -0.77
C ARG A 20 -1.49 21.08 -0.22
N THR A 21 -1.27 21.25 1.08
CA THR A 21 -0.28 20.42 1.77
C THR A 21 -0.72 18.97 1.59
N PRO A 22 0.08 18.09 0.95
CA PRO A 22 -0.25 16.68 0.91
C PRO A 22 -0.44 16.22 2.34
N ASP A 23 -1.59 15.59 2.61
CA ASP A 23 -1.91 15.09 3.94
C ASP A 23 -0.72 14.25 4.43
N PRO A 24 -0.08 14.60 5.57
CA PRO A 24 1.08 13.87 6.07
C PRO A 24 0.78 12.40 6.38
N LEU A 25 -0.51 12.03 6.50
CA LEU A 25 -0.96 10.65 6.64
C LEU A 25 -1.19 9.93 5.31
N GLN A 26 -1.24 10.65 4.19
CA GLN A 26 -1.48 10.11 2.86
C GLN A 26 -0.15 9.86 2.13
N PHE A 27 0.73 9.08 2.76
CA PHE A 27 1.93 8.59 2.09
C PHE A 27 1.57 7.51 1.07
N ASP A 28 1.45 7.88 -0.20
CA ASP A 28 1.36 6.89 -1.29
C ASP A 28 2.76 6.37 -1.64
N ILE A 29 3.05 5.18 -1.12
CA ILE A 29 4.29 4.47 -1.39
C ILE A 29 4.53 4.27 -2.89
N ASN A 30 3.49 4.12 -3.72
CA ASN A 30 3.66 3.92 -5.16
C ASN A 30 4.15 5.22 -5.83
N SER A 31 3.57 6.36 -5.49
CA SER A 31 4.04 7.68 -5.92
C SER A 31 5.47 7.94 -5.46
N TYR A 32 5.82 7.62 -4.22
CA TYR A 32 7.19 7.74 -3.72
C TYR A 32 8.20 6.88 -4.51
N LEU A 33 7.86 5.62 -4.77
CA LEU A 33 8.73 4.69 -5.51
C LEU A 33 8.89 5.06 -6.98
N SER A 34 7.83 5.59 -7.60
CA SER A 34 7.91 6.09 -8.97
C SER A 34 8.88 7.27 -9.10
N LYS A 35 8.94 8.15 -8.09
CA LYS A 35 9.81 9.33 -8.04
C LYS A 35 11.24 9.02 -7.62
N SER A 36 11.42 8.07 -6.70
CA SER A 36 12.73 7.74 -6.14
C SER A 36 13.68 7.06 -7.15
N GLY A 37 13.16 6.51 -8.25
CA GLY A 37 13.96 5.82 -9.27
C GLY A 37 14.57 4.48 -8.80
N VAL A 38 14.33 4.11 -7.54
CA VAL A 38 14.80 2.87 -6.92
C VAL A 38 13.90 1.72 -7.39
N LYS A 39 14.36 1.03 -8.44
CA LYS A 39 13.63 -0.09 -9.06
C LYS A 39 13.80 -1.42 -8.32
N LYS A 40 14.73 -1.50 -7.36
CA LYS A 40 15.11 -2.73 -6.63
C LYS A 40 15.35 -2.42 -5.16
N GLY A 41 15.07 -3.38 -4.29
CA GLY A 41 15.42 -3.32 -2.87
C GLY A 41 15.51 -4.71 -2.27
N LYS A 42 15.94 -4.79 -1.01
CA LYS A 42 16.17 -6.08 -0.35
C LYS A 42 14.90 -6.59 0.31
N CYS A 43 14.58 -7.86 0.08
CA CYS A 43 13.53 -8.54 0.83
C CYS A 43 13.93 -8.60 2.31
N ARG A 44 13.07 -8.12 3.22
CA ARG A 44 13.36 -8.15 4.67
C ARG A 44 13.59 -9.57 5.20
N VAL A 45 12.93 -10.55 4.59
CA VAL A 45 12.93 -11.95 5.03
C VAL A 45 14.19 -12.67 4.56
N CYS A 46 14.40 -12.78 3.25
CA CYS A 46 15.53 -13.54 2.68
C CYS A 46 16.73 -12.69 2.26
N ARG A 47 16.69 -11.35 2.47
CA ARG A 47 17.74 -10.36 2.13
C ARG A 47 18.16 -10.28 0.66
N ARG A 48 17.54 -11.04 -0.24
CA ARG A 48 17.82 -10.99 -1.68
C ARG A 48 17.23 -9.75 -2.33
N ASP A 49 17.85 -9.35 -3.44
CA ASP A 49 17.39 -8.21 -4.23
C ASP A 49 16.11 -8.58 -5.00
N VAL A 50 15.06 -7.79 -4.77
CA VAL A 50 13.75 -7.94 -5.39
C VAL A 50 13.38 -6.61 -6.03
N PRO A 51 12.92 -6.61 -7.30
CA PRO A 51 12.35 -5.42 -7.90
C PRO A 51 11.16 -4.93 -7.06
N TRP A 52 11.11 -3.64 -6.73
CA TRP A 52 10.02 -3.01 -5.98
C TRP A 52 8.79 -2.76 -6.87
N VAL A 53 8.36 -3.82 -7.54
CA VAL A 53 7.15 -3.89 -8.35
C VAL A 53 6.22 -4.88 -7.67
N ARG A 54 4.98 -4.47 -7.40
CA ARG A 54 3.98 -5.28 -6.67
C ARG A 54 3.94 -6.73 -7.15
N GLU A 55 3.94 -6.93 -8.46
CA GLU A 55 3.91 -8.27 -9.08
C GLU A 55 5.14 -9.12 -8.76
N ARG A 56 6.32 -8.50 -8.81
CA ARG A 56 7.59 -9.18 -8.52
C ARG A 56 7.70 -9.52 -7.03
N VAL A 57 7.19 -8.64 -6.16
CA VAL A 57 7.12 -8.91 -4.71
C VAL A 57 6.16 -10.06 -4.41
N ILE A 58 4.96 -10.07 -5.00
CA ILE A 58 3.99 -11.17 -4.85
C ILE A 58 4.61 -12.47 -5.36
N SER A 59 5.15 -12.48 -6.58
CA SER A 59 5.79 -13.68 -7.14
C SER A 59 6.93 -14.17 -6.27
N HIS A 60 7.82 -13.28 -5.80
CA HIS A 60 8.94 -13.65 -4.94
C HIS A 60 8.48 -14.33 -3.65
N LYS A 61 7.43 -13.80 -3.01
CA LYS A 61 6.90 -14.34 -1.75
C LYS A 61 6.14 -15.66 -1.94
N VAL A 62 5.39 -15.79 -3.04
CA VAL A 62 4.52 -16.96 -3.31
C VAL A 62 5.26 -18.13 -3.99
N SER A 63 6.28 -17.89 -4.82
CA SER A 63 6.92 -18.92 -5.66
C SER A 63 7.87 -19.86 -4.92
N ASN A 64 7.72 -20.00 -3.59
CA ASN A 64 8.68 -20.67 -2.70
C ASN A 64 10.13 -20.15 -2.82
N ASN A 65 10.30 -19.00 -3.48
CA ASN A 65 11.60 -18.38 -3.63
C ASN A 65 12.02 -17.84 -2.27
N CYS A 66 11.13 -17.20 -1.52
CA CYS A 66 11.44 -16.63 -0.20
C CYS A 66 11.53 -17.69 0.92
N GLU A 67 12.72 -18.24 1.16
CA GLU A 67 12.97 -19.34 2.11
C GLU A 67 12.55 -19.08 3.58
N GLY A 68 12.47 -17.81 4.00
CA GLY A 68 12.15 -17.45 5.39
C GLY A 68 10.72 -16.94 5.61
N ILE A 69 9.84 -17.05 4.62
CA ILE A 69 8.50 -16.44 4.72
C ILE A 69 7.65 -17.21 5.73
N SER A 70 6.92 -16.47 6.58
CA SER A 70 5.94 -17.09 7.48
C SER A 70 4.70 -17.56 6.70
N GLU A 71 4.06 -18.64 7.16
CA GLU A 71 2.83 -19.15 6.51
C GLU A 71 1.72 -18.10 6.45
N ASN A 72 1.57 -17.30 7.51
CA ASN A 72 0.60 -16.22 7.57
C ASN A 72 0.84 -15.14 6.50
N GLU A 73 2.10 -14.73 6.31
CA GLU A 73 2.43 -13.81 5.22
C GLU A 73 2.19 -14.47 3.86
N ASN A 74 2.62 -15.72 3.67
CA ASN A 74 2.46 -16.41 2.40
C ASN A 74 0.98 -16.49 1.98
N GLY A 75 0.07 -16.78 2.91
CA GLY A 75 -1.38 -16.75 2.69
C GLY A 75 -1.87 -15.39 2.20
N LEU A 76 -1.46 -14.30 2.84
CA LEU A 76 -1.83 -12.94 2.41
C LEU A 76 -1.36 -12.64 0.98
N PHE A 77 -0.14 -13.05 0.62
CA PHE A 77 0.37 -12.82 -0.73
C PHE A 77 -0.26 -13.75 -1.78
N MET A 78 -0.71 -14.95 -1.39
CA MET A 78 -1.53 -15.82 -2.24
C MET A 78 -2.89 -15.19 -2.53
N ASP A 79 -3.57 -14.66 -1.52
CA ASP A 79 -4.86 -13.96 -1.69
C ASP A 79 -4.72 -12.76 -2.62
N LEU A 80 -3.67 -11.96 -2.45
CA LEU A 80 -3.35 -10.84 -3.34
C LEU A 80 -3.08 -11.27 -4.79
N LYS A 81 -2.49 -12.46 -4.99
CA LYS A 81 -2.30 -13.04 -6.32
C LYS A 81 -3.63 -13.44 -6.96
N HIS A 82 -4.56 -14.00 -6.18
CA HIS A 82 -5.88 -14.43 -6.64
C HIS A 82 -6.85 -13.29 -6.91
N LEU A 83 -6.86 -12.25 -6.07
CA LEU A 83 -7.67 -11.04 -6.27
C LEU A 83 -7.37 -10.35 -7.60
N ARG A 84 -6.09 -10.37 -8.01
CA ARG A 84 -5.66 -9.81 -9.30
C ARG A 84 -6.09 -10.68 -10.50
N ALA A 85 -6.30 -11.98 -10.29
CA ALA A 85 -6.78 -12.91 -11.31
C ALA A 85 -8.31 -12.91 -11.47
N GLY A 86 -9.03 -11.97 -10.84
CA GLY A 86 -10.49 -11.90 -10.90
C GLY A 86 -11.20 -12.96 -10.05
N ARG A 87 -10.48 -13.68 -9.17
CA ARG A 87 -11.08 -14.60 -8.20
C ARG A 87 -11.10 -13.93 -6.83
N VAL A 88 -12.27 -13.43 -6.44
CA VAL A 88 -12.52 -12.99 -5.06
C VAL A 88 -12.61 -14.25 -4.20
N VAL A 89 -11.55 -14.54 -3.44
CA VAL A 89 -11.61 -15.50 -2.35
C VAL A 89 -11.82 -14.68 -1.08
N VAL A 90 -13.02 -14.77 -0.51
CA VAL A 90 -13.34 -14.13 0.77
C VAL A 90 -12.73 -15.01 1.86
N SER A 91 -11.61 -14.58 2.43
CA SER A 91 -11.02 -15.21 3.61
C SER A 91 -11.97 -15.00 4.79
N VAL A 92 -12.74 -16.03 5.15
CA VAL A 92 -13.66 -16.03 6.29
C VAL A 92 -12.87 -15.82 7.58
N GLY A 93 -13.30 -14.83 8.35
CA GLY A 93 -12.53 -14.18 9.41
C GLY A 93 -12.06 -15.07 10.57
N THR A 94 -10.88 -14.76 11.07
CA THR A 94 -10.45 -15.08 12.43
C THR A 94 -11.04 -14.05 13.39
N LYS A 95 -11.90 -14.56 14.28
CA LYS A 95 -12.60 -13.80 15.32
C LYS A 95 -11.60 -13.01 16.17
N ARG A 96 -11.88 -11.72 16.31
CA ARG A 96 -11.22 -10.79 17.23
C ARG A 96 -11.41 -11.34 18.66
N ALA A 97 -10.33 -11.72 19.33
CA ALA A 97 -10.37 -12.11 20.73
C ALA A 97 -10.88 -10.91 21.57
N GLU A 98 -11.97 -11.12 22.30
CA GLU A 98 -12.50 -10.17 23.27
C GLU A 98 -11.47 -9.94 24.38
N ALA A 99 -11.06 -8.69 24.55
CA ALA A 99 -10.25 -8.27 25.67
C ALA A 99 -11.12 -8.28 26.94
N HIS A 100 -10.83 -9.21 27.83
CA HIS A 100 -11.47 -9.33 29.12
C HIS A 100 -11.00 -8.20 30.04
N VAL A 101 -11.81 -7.14 30.19
CA VAL A 101 -11.61 -6.07 31.15
C VAL A 101 -11.97 -6.61 32.54
N ARG A 102 -10.97 -6.77 33.42
CA ARG A 102 -11.20 -7.03 34.85
C ARG A 102 -11.60 -5.70 35.52
N PRO A 103 -12.69 -5.62 36.29
CA PRO A 103 -12.94 -4.45 37.12
C PRO A 103 -11.99 -4.44 38.32
N ALA A 104 -11.45 -3.27 38.63
CA ALA A 104 -10.72 -3.00 39.86
C ALA A 104 -11.70 -3.09 41.05
N SER A 105 -11.35 -3.88 42.06
CA SER A 105 -12.04 -3.88 43.35
C SER A 105 -11.46 -2.80 44.26
N ALA A 106 -12.35 -2.30 45.12
CA ALA A 106 -12.29 -1.18 46.05
C ALA A 106 -10.98 -0.99 46.85
#